data_AF-A0A392T8E9-F1
#
_entry.id   AF-A0A392T8E9-F1
#
_cell.length_a   1.000
_cell.length_b   1.000
_cell.length_c   1.000
_cell.angle_alpha   90.00
_cell.angle_beta   90.00
_cell.angle_gamma   90.00
#
_symmetry.space_group_name_H-M   'P 1'
#
loop_
_entity.id
_entity.type
_entity.pdbx_description
1 polymer ?
#
loop_
_entity_poly.entity_id
_entity_poly.type
_entity_poly.pdbx_seq_one_letter_code
_entity_poly.pdbx_strand_id
1 'polypeptide(L)' 'MVTLATYQLLGDAEYWWGNTSLLMEAAYDEFSWENFKRKFLAKYFPETARERYGEEFLKLTQGGLNVEAYAKKFESLS' A
#
# COMPACT_ATOMS: atom_id res chain seq x y z
N MET A 1 0.91 4.99 -16.64
CA MET A 1 0.69 4.11 -15.46
C MET A 1 0.30 4.90 -14.22
N VAL A 2 1.07 5.92 -13.81
CA VAL A 2 0.71 6.77 -12.65
C VAL A 2 -0.67 7.42 -12.82
N THR A 3 -0.95 8.04 -13.97
CA THR A 3 -2.24 8.72 -14.24
C THR A 3 -3.44 7.80 -14.03
N LEU A 4 -3.36 6.53 -14.49
CA LEU A 4 -4.44 5.56 -14.31
C LEU A 4 -4.64 5.17 -12.84
N ALA A 5 -3.54 4.98 -12.10
CA ALA A 5 -3.62 4.69 -10.67
C ALA A 5 -4.17 5.88 -9.88
N THR A 6 -3.84 7.11 -10.26
CA THR A 6 -4.29 8.32 -9.57
C THR A 6 -5.77 8.61 -9.81
N TYR A 7 -6.33 8.19 -10.95
CA TYR A 7 -7.79 8.22 -11.18
C TYR A 7 -8.58 7.28 -10.27
N GLN A 8 -7.94 6.28 -9.66
CA GLN A 8 -8.59 5.38 -8.70
C GLN A 8 -8.51 5.88 -7.26
N LEU A 9 -7.78 6.98 -7.01
CA LEU A 9 -7.73 7.60 -5.69
C LEU A 9 -9.01 8.38 -5.44
N LEU A 10 -9.59 8.21 -4.26
CA LEU A 10 -10.83 8.88 -3.86
C LEU A 10 -10.66 9.47 -2.46
N GLY A 11 -11.37 10.57 -2.19
CA GLY A 11 -11.40 11.22 -0.89
C GLY A 11 -10.02 11.66 -0.42
N ASP A 12 -9.62 11.27 0.79
CA ASP A 12 -8.35 11.66 1.40
C ASP A 12 -7.13 11.29 0.54
N ALA A 13 -7.20 10.19 -0.22
CA ALA A 13 -6.10 9.75 -1.08
C ALA A 13 -5.93 10.62 -2.32
N GLU A 14 -7.04 11.11 -2.90
CA GLU A 14 -7.02 12.05 -4.00
C GLU A 14 -6.41 13.39 -3.54
N TYR A 15 -6.90 13.92 -2.41
CA TYR A 15 -6.40 15.17 -1.84
C TYR A 15 -4.91 15.09 -1.49
N TRP A 16 -4.49 14.01 -0.84
CA TRP A 16 -3.08 13.78 -0.53
C TRP A 16 -2.20 13.71 -1.78
N TRP A 17 -2.65 13.00 -2.82
CA TRP A 17 -1.86 12.85 -4.04
C TRP A 17 -1.72 14.18 -4.77
N GLY A 18 -2.78 14.98 -4.87
CA GLY A 18 -2.73 16.31 -5.47
C GLY A 18 -1.67 17.21 -4.82
N ASN A 19 -1.65 17.27 -3.49
CA ASN A 19 -0.62 18.01 -2.75
C ASN A 19 0.79 17.42 -2.95
N THR A 20 0.91 16.10 -2.92
CA THR A 20 2.19 15.41 -3.07
C THR A 20 2.78 15.59 -4.46
N SER A 21 1.96 15.57 -5.51
CA SER A 21 2.39 15.82 -6.89
C SER A 21 2.91 17.23 -7.10
N LEU A 22 2.28 18.24 -6.47
CA LEU A 22 2.76 19.62 -6.53
C LEU A 22 4.13 19.78 -5.87
N LEU A 23 4.33 19.13 -4.71
CA LEU A 23 5.62 19.12 -4.03
C LEU A 23 6.70 18.39 -4.84
N MET A 24 6.34 17.32 -5.55
CA MET A 24 7.25 16.62 -6.45
C MET A 24 7.69 17.51 -7.60
N GLU A 25 6.75 18.21 -8.25
CA GLU A 25 7.05 19.14 -9.32
C GLU A 25 7.99 20.25 -8.85
N ALA A 26 7.72 20.85 -7.68
CA ALA A 26 8.57 21.88 -7.08
C ALA A 26 9.99 21.37 -6.73
N ALA A 27 10.12 20.08 -6.41
CA ALA A 27 11.41 19.43 -6.10
C ALA A 27 12.13 18.90 -7.35
N TYR A 28 11.56 19.05 -8.56
CA TYR A 28 12.03 18.38 -9.78
C TYR A 28 12.14 16.86 -9.63
N ASP A 29 11.29 16.26 -8.78
CA ASP A 29 11.17 14.81 -8.63
C ASP A 29 10.53 14.21 -9.89
N GLU A 30 11.08 13.09 -10.37
CA GLU A 30 10.52 12.39 -11.52
C GLU A 30 9.10 11.86 -11.23
N PHE A 31 8.17 12.14 -12.14
CA PHE A 31 6.80 11.63 -12.07
C PHE A 31 6.68 10.19 -12.61
N SER A 32 7.38 9.25 -11.97
CA SER A 32 7.43 7.84 -12.36
C SER A 32 6.55 6.95 -11.49
N TRP A 33 6.22 5.76 -12.02
CA TRP A 33 5.47 4.74 -11.28
C TRP A 33 6.17 4.32 -9.99
N GLU A 34 7.51 4.23 -10.02
CA GLU A 34 8.30 3.90 -8.84
C GLU A 34 8.19 4.97 -7.76
N ASN A 35 8.24 6.26 -8.15
CA ASN A 35 8.06 7.35 -7.19
C ASN A 35 6.64 7.42 -6.61
N PHE A 36 5.62 7.20 -7.44
CA PHE A 36 4.24 7.05 -6.96
C PHE A 36 4.16 5.94 -5.91
N LYS A 37 4.59 4.71 -6.24
CA LYS A 37 4.53 3.56 -5.32
C LYS A 37 5.27 3.85 -4.02
N ARG A 38 6.48 4.39 -4.11
CA ARG A 38 7.30 4.73 -2.94
C ARG A 38 6.56 5.68 -1.99
N LYS A 39 6.02 6.79 -2.50
CA LYS A 39 5.31 7.79 -1.69
C LYS A 39 3.97 7.26 -1.19
N PHE A 40 3.24 6.52 -2.02
CA PHE A 40 1.96 5.89 -1.65
C PHE A 40 2.13 4.87 -0.52
N LEU A 41 3.09 3.95 -0.64
CA LEU A 41 3.37 2.95 0.39
C LEU A 41 3.87 3.61 1.67
N ALA A 42 4.72 4.63 1.60
CA ALA A 42 5.15 5.36 2.79
C ALA A 42 3.97 6.01 3.55
N LYS A 43 2.95 6.48 2.84
CA LYS A 43 1.77 7.12 3.45
C LYS A 43 0.75 6.13 3.99
N TYR A 44 0.42 5.09 3.22
CA TYR A 44 -0.72 4.20 3.51
C TYR A 44 -0.31 2.82 4.01
N PHE A 45 0.94 2.42 3.82
CA PHE A 45 1.48 1.16 4.30
C PHE A 45 2.85 1.37 4.98
N PRO A 46 2.86 2.13 6.09
CA PRO A 46 4.10 2.48 6.79
C PRO A 46 4.80 1.24 7.34
N GLU A 47 6.07 1.40 7.71
CA GLU A 47 6.91 0.31 8.24
C GLU A 47 6.27 -0.44 9.40
N THR A 48 5.68 0.28 10.36
CA THR A 48 4.98 -0.33 11.50
C THR A 48 3.78 -1.19 11.08
N ALA A 49 3.06 -0.79 10.03
CA ALA A 49 2.00 -1.61 9.47
C ALA A 49 2.60 -2.86 8.80
N ARG A 50 3.67 -2.71 8.02
CA ARG A 50 4.38 -3.84 7.39
C ARG A 50 4.89 -4.85 8.40
N GLU A 51 5.53 -4.38 9.48
CA GLU A 51 6.02 -5.21 10.57
C GLU A 51 4.87 -5.99 11.22
N ARG A 52 3.77 -5.31 11.55
CA ARG A 52 2.59 -5.96 12.11
C ARG A 52 2.02 -7.03 11.18
N TYR A 53 1.83 -6.73 9.90
CA TYR A 53 1.35 -7.71 8.91
C TYR A 53 2.32 -8.89 8.80
N GLY A 54 3.64 -8.62 8.80
CA GLY A 54 4.68 -9.65 8.80
C GLY A 54 4.61 -10.55 10.04
N GLU A 55 4.41 -9.98 11.23
CA GLU A 55 4.21 -10.76 12.44
C GLU A 55 2.94 -11.60 12.39
N GLU A 56 1.82 -11.02 11.93
CA GLU A 56 0.56 -11.74 11.78
C GLU A 56 0.70 -12.90 10.77
N PHE A 57 1.45 -12.69 9.70
CA PHE A 57 1.77 -13.71 8.70
C PHE A 57 2.67 -14.80 9.26
N LEU A 58 3.74 -14.45 9.99
CA LEU A 58 4.66 -15.43 10.62
C LEU A 58 3.97 -16.27 11.69
N LYS A 59 3.00 -15.68 12.42
CA LYS A 59 2.19 -16.38 13.42
C LYS A 59 1.03 -17.16 12.81
N LEU A 60 0.77 -16.99 11.50
CA LEU A 60 -0.32 -17.67 10.83
C LEU A 60 -0.02 -19.18 10.76
N THR A 61 -0.86 -19.96 11.42
CA THR A 61 -0.86 -21.41 11.33
C THR A 61 -2.27 -21.86 10.96
N GLN A 62 -2.38 -23.02 10.29
CA GLN A 62 -3.71 -23.55 9.96
C GLN A 62 -4.50 -23.84 11.24
N GLY A 63 -3.88 -24.45 12.25
CA GLY A 63 -4.52 -24.77 13.51
C GLY A 63 -5.82 -25.56 13.29
N GLY A 64 -6.93 -25.05 13.84
CA GLY A 64 -8.28 -25.60 13.63
C GLY A 64 -9.03 -25.02 12.42
N LEU A 65 -8.44 -24.14 11.62
CA LEU A 65 -9.06 -23.61 10.41
C LEU A 65 -9.13 -24.70 9.34
N ASN A 66 -10.24 -24.72 8.60
CA ASN A 66 -10.28 -25.48 7.36
C ASN A 66 -9.36 -24.82 6.32
N VAL A 67 -9.01 -25.58 5.28
CA VAL A 67 -8.04 -25.18 4.27
C VAL A 67 -8.47 -23.89 3.54
N GLU A 68 -9.76 -23.73 3.25
CA GLU A 68 -10.27 -22.54 2.55
C GLU A 68 -10.14 -21.28 3.42
N ALA A 69 -10.51 -21.37 4.71
CA ALA A 69 -10.41 -20.26 5.64
C ALA A 69 -8.96 -19.85 5.91
N TYR A 70 -8.06 -20.83 6.00
CA TYR A 70 -6.63 -20.57 6.09
C TYR A 70 -6.09 -19.90 4.83
N ALA A 71 -6.43 -20.40 3.64
CA ALA A 71 -5.98 -19.83 2.36
C ALA A 71 -6.44 -18.38 2.20
N LYS A 72 -7.71 -18.07 2.49
CA LYS A 72 -8.22 -16.69 2.49
C LYS A 72 -7.45 -15.78 3.44
N LYS A 73 -7.09 -16.27 4.64
CA LYS A 73 -6.32 -15.49 5.61
C LYS A 73 -4.87 -15.30 5.16
N PHE A 74 -4.26 -16.33 4.60
CA PHE A 74 -2.92 -16.26 3.99
C PHE A 74 -2.88 -15.22 2.87
N GLU A 75 -3.83 -15.27 1.94
CA GLU A 75 -3.96 -14.32 0.83
C GLU A 75 -4.18 -12.88 1.32
N SER A 76 -4.91 -12.68 2.41
CA SER A 76 -5.14 -11.33 2.96
C SER A 76 -3.91 -10.70 3.64
N LEU A 77 -2.91 -11.52 3.99
CA LEU A 77 -1.69 -11.12 4.69
C LEU A 77 -0.44 -11.15 3.80
N SER A 78 -0.56 -11.62 2.55
CA SER A 78 0.51 -11.70 1.54
C SER A 78 0.49 -10.50 0.61
#